data_AF-A0A8T4KB52-F1
#
_entry.id   AF-A0A8T4KB52-F1
#
_cell.length_a   1.000
_cell.length_b   1.000
_cell.length_c   1.000
_cell.angle_alpha   90.00
_cell.angle_beta   90.00
_cell.angle_gamma   90.00
#
_symmetry.space_group_name_H-M   'P 1'
#
loop_
_entity.id
_entity.type
_entity.pdbx_description
1 polymer ?
#
loop_
_entity_poly.entity_id
_entity_poly.type
_entity_poly.pdbx_seq_one_letter_code
_entity_poly.pdbx_strand_id
1 'polypeptide(L)'
;MPQSSSFYANMFIDNVFACLQRIGFHVDDEGEEIYRRLYMEGLATTKPFSGIKKMLTRLKKIYKLAIITSNYKTAVTKFFKNHGIREFDIILSSDVNRRKENKIKMLLDKFSIGKNEVIFVGDTVGDIEACKNAGIRIIAVKQAAGYSQDTGEDGKWKSLG
;
A
#
# COMPACT_ATOMS: atom_id res chain seq x y z
N MET A 1 -9.70 -27.51 -8.02
CA MET A 1 -8.72 -27.34 -9.10
C MET A 1 -7.88 -26.12 -8.80
N PRO A 2 -6.55 -26.14 -9.04
CA PRO A 2 -5.73 -24.93 -8.93
C PRO A 2 -6.20 -23.90 -9.95
N GLN A 3 -6.38 -22.67 -9.51
CA GLN A 3 -6.85 -21.56 -10.35
C GLN A 3 -5.71 -20.99 -11.20
N SER A 4 -6.02 -20.21 -12.23
CA SER A 4 -4.99 -19.59 -13.09
C SER A 4 -4.11 -18.59 -12.31
N SER A 5 -2.90 -18.32 -12.78
CA SER A 5 -2.05 -17.26 -12.19
C SER A 5 -2.74 -15.88 -12.20
N SER A 6 -3.59 -15.62 -13.20
CA SER A 6 -4.42 -14.41 -13.27
C SER A 6 -5.48 -14.36 -12.16
N PHE A 7 -6.06 -15.49 -11.76
CA PHE A 7 -7.00 -15.55 -10.64
C PHE A 7 -6.33 -15.11 -9.33
N TYR A 8 -5.14 -15.63 -9.04
CA TYR A 8 -4.41 -15.26 -7.82
C TYR A 8 -3.93 -13.81 -7.86
N ALA A 9 -3.49 -13.30 -9.02
CA ALA A 9 -3.17 -11.89 -9.19
C ALA A 9 -4.38 -10.99 -8.92
N ASN A 10 -5.58 -11.41 -9.34
CA ASN A 10 -6.82 -10.68 -9.12
C ASN A 10 -7.25 -10.63 -7.64
N MET A 11 -6.76 -11.55 -6.79
CA MET A 11 -6.96 -11.48 -5.34
C MET A 11 -6.20 -10.31 -4.69
N PHE A 12 -5.29 -9.63 -5.40
CA PHE A 12 -4.53 -8.47 -4.91
C PHE A 12 -4.98 -7.13 -5.53
N ILE A 13 -6.07 -7.11 -6.28
CA ILE A 13 -6.60 -5.88 -6.90
C ILE A 13 -7.28 -4.98 -5.86
N ASP A 14 -7.97 -5.58 -4.89
CA ASP A 14 -8.74 -4.86 -3.87
C ASP A 14 -8.36 -5.30 -2.44
N ASN A 15 -9.12 -4.83 -1.45
CA ASN A 15 -9.00 -5.35 -0.09
C ASN A 15 -9.42 -6.83 -0.02
N VAL A 16 -8.90 -7.54 0.98
CA VAL A 16 -9.09 -8.99 1.13
C VAL A 16 -10.57 -9.41 1.15
N PHE A 17 -11.45 -8.64 1.77
CA PHE A 17 -12.88 -8.99 1.87
C PHE A 17 -13.59 -8.85 0.53
N ALA A 18 -13.29 -7.80 -0.23
CA ALA A 18 -13.80 -7.65 -1.59
C ALA A 18 -13.32 -8.81 -2.49
N CYS A 19 -12.08 -9.27 -2.32
CA CYS A 19 -11.56 -10.42 -3.03
C CYS A 19 -12.24 -11.73 -2.63
N LEU A 20 -12.48 -11.95 -1.33
CA LEU A 20 -13.23 -13.12 -0.83
C LEU A 20 -14.67 -13.15 -1.37
N GLN A 21 -15.35 -12.00 -1.39
CA GLN A 21 -16.71 -11.91 -1.91
C GLN A 21 -16.78 -12.29 -3.40
N ARG A 22 -15.79 -11.88 -4.21
CA ARG A 22 -15.71 -12.23 -5.64
C ARG A 22 -15.63 -13.73 -5.90
N ILE A 23 -15.06 -14.48 -4.96
CA ILE A 23 -14.92 -15.93 -5.06
C ILE A 23 -16.04 -16.68 -4.30
N GLY A 24 -17.11 -15.98 -3.93
CA GLY A 24 -18.31 -16.53 -3.30
C GLY A 24 -18.27 -16.59 -1.76
N PHE A 25 -17.16 -16.17 -1.15
CA PHE A 25 -17.03 -16.17 0.31
C PHE A 25 -17.50 -14.84 0.88
N HIS A 26 -18.60 -14.87 1.62
CA HIS A 26 -19.10 -13.72 2.35
C HIS A 26 -18.52 -13.77 3.76
N VAL A 27 -17.81 -12.71 4.12
CA VAL A 27 -17.31 -12.50 5.49
C VAL A 27 -18.31 -11.58 6.17
N ASP A 28 -18.90 -12.06 7.26
CA ASP A 28 -19.77 -11.28 8.13
C ASP A 28 -18.95 -10.41 9.10
N ASP A 29 -19.65 -9.64 9.93
CA ASP A 29 -19.02 -8.71 10.87
C ASP A 29 -18.13 -9.45 11.89
N GLU A 30 -18.51 -10.66 12.31
CA GLU A 30 -17.73 -11.49 13.23
C GLU A 30 -16.41 -11.96 12.57
N GLY A 31 -16.49 -12.44 11.32
CA GLY A 31 -15.33 -12.84 10.55
C GLY A 31 -14.37 -11.68 10.25
N GLU A 32 -14.89 -10.48 9.99
CA GLU A 32 -14.05 -9.29 9.81
C GLU A 32 -13.32 -8.92 11.13
N GLU A 33 -13.99 -9.03 12.28
CA GLU A 33 -13.37 -8.76 13.58
C GLU A 33 -12.29 -9.79 13.93
N ILE A 34 -12.51 -11.07 13.66
CA ILE A 34 -11.49 -12.12 13.82
C ILE A 34 -10.28 -11.84 12.93
N TYR A 35 -10.52 -11.52 11.65
CA TYR A 35 -9.44 -11.17 10.72
C TYR A 35 -8.64 -9.98 11.26
N ARG A 36 -9.32 -8.91 11.68
CA ARG A 36 -8.70 -7.70 12.22
C ARG A 36 -7.84 -8.03 13.44
N ARG A 37 -8.32 -8.85 14.38
CA ARG A 37 -7.54 -9.25 15.56
C ARG A 37 -6.26 -9.99 15.17
N LEU A 38 -6.36 -11.04 14.36
CA LEU A 38 -5.22 -11.85 13.90
C LEU A 38 -4.21 -11.01 13.12
N TYR A 39 -4.69 -10.10 12.26
CA TYR A 39 -3.84 -9.18 11.52
C TYR A 39 -3.07 -8.22 12.45
N MET A 40 -3.73 -7.69 13.49
CA MET A 40 -3.12 -6.80 14.48
C MET A 40 -2.09 -7.50 15.38
N GLU A 41 -2.25 -8.79 15.62
CA GLU A 41 -1.27 -9.64 16.31
C GLU A 41 -0.03 -9.86 15.43
N GLY A 42 -0.21 -10.23 14.16
CA GLY A 42 0.90 -10.41 13.20
C GLY A 42 1.70 -9.13 12.95
N LEU A 43 1.05 -7.97 12.98
CA LEU A 43 1.74 -6.68 12.86
C LEU A 43 2.75 -6.41 13.98
N ALA A 44 2.58 -7.00 15.16
CA ALA A 44 3.47 -6.75 16.30
C ALA A 44 4.90 -7.23 16.03
N THR A 45 5.09 -8.22 15.15
CA THR A 45 6.40 -8.79 14.79
C THR A 45 6.96 -8.21 13.49
N THR A 46 6.19 -7.40 12.77
CA THR A 46 6.59 -6.84 11.48
C THR A 46 7.57 -5.68 11.68
N LYS A 47 8.70 -5.71 10.97
CA LYS A 47 9.70 -4.65 10.96
C LYS A 47 9.67 -3.88 9.63
N PRO A 48 9.94 -2.56 9.63
CA PRO A 48 10.14 -1.82 8.39
C PRO A 48 11.38 -2.34 7.66
N PHE A 49 11.37 -2.27 6.33
CA PHE A 49 12.57 -2.55 5.54
C PHE A 49 13.73 -1.63 5.97
N SER A 50 14.95 -2.15 5.90
CA SER A 50 16.16 -1.39 6.22
C SER A 50 16.23 -0.11 5.38
N GLY A 51 16.63 0.99 6.00
CA GLY A 51 16.78 2.28 5.32
C GLY A 51 15.48 3.08 5.06
N ILE A 52 14.28 2.49 5.22
CA ILE A 52 13.00 3.17 4.94
C ILE A 52 12.85 4.45 5.75
N LYS A 53 13.15 4.41 7.06
CA LYS A 53 13.03 5.61 7.92
C LYS A 53 13.91 6.75 7.40
N LYS A 54 15.19 6.47 7.12
CA LYS A 54 16.14 7.45 6.58
C LYS A 54 15.69 8.01 5.23
N MET A 55 15.14 7.16 4.36
CA MET A 55 14.58 7.56 3.07
C MET A 55 13.39 8.51 3.27
N LEU A 56 12.41 8.14 4.11
CA LEU A 56 11.24 8.97 4.41
C LEU A 56 11.66 10.33 4.99
N THR A 57 12.61 10.37 5.93
CA THR A 57 13.12 11.62 6.49
C THR A 57 13.74 12.53 5.41
N ARG A 58 14.43 11.96 4.42
CA ARG A 58 14.98 12.73 3.28
C ARG A 58 13.89 13.25 2.36
N LEU A 59 12.96 12.38 1.97
CA LEU A 59 11.85 12.75 1.08
C LEU A 59 10.96 13.82 1.69
N LYS A 60 10.70 13.76 2.99
CA LYS A 60 9.88 14.73 3.71
C LYS A 60 10.39 16.18 3.64
N LYS A 61 11.70 16.37 3.44
CA LYS A 61 12.30 17.71 3.28
C LYS A 61 11.94 18.37 1.95
N ILE A 62 11.51 17.58 0.97
CA ILE A 62 11.31 18.01 -0.42
C ILE A 62 9.85 17.84 -0.83
N TYR A 63 9.16 16.82 -0.30
CA TYR A 63 7.81 16.44 -0.68
C TYR A 63 6.88 16.33 0.54
N LYS A 64 5.59 16.58 0.32
CA LYS A 64 4.53 16.11 1.21
C LYS A 64 4.37 14.60 1.04
N LEU A 65 4.22 13.89 2.14
CA LEU A 65 4.15 12.43 2.13
C LEU A 65 2.76 12.00 2.58
N ALA A 66 2.06 11.24 1.73
CA ALA A 66 0.75 10.69 2.01
C ALA A 66 0.81 9.15 2.03
N ILE A 67 -0.02 8.54 2.86
CA ILE A 67 -0.29 7.10 2.81
C ILE A 67 -1.67 6.88 2.22
N ILE A 68 -1.72 6.08 1.17
CA ILE A 68 -2.96 5.58 0.59
C ILE A 68 -2.91 4.07 0.63
N THR A 69 -3.74 3.46 1.46
CA THR A 69 -3.65 2.02 1.74
C THR A 69 -5.02 1.38 1.87
N SER A 70 -5.13 0.10 1.51
CA SER A 70 -6.31 -0.74 1.75
C SER A 70 -6.33 -1.33 3.16
N ASN A 71 -5.36 -0.96 4.00
CA ASN A 71 -5.26 -1.38 5.39
C ASN A 71 -6.02 -0.42 6.32
N TYR A 72 -6.37 -0.90 7.51
CA TYR A 72 -7.01 -0.13 8.57
C TYR A 72 -6.08 0.95 9.13
N LYS A 73 -6.64 2.09 9.53
CA LYS A 73 -5.89 3.22 10.11
C LYS A 73 -5.17 2.82 11.39
N THR A 74 -5.81 1.99 12.22
CA THR A 74 -5.28 1.49 13.48
C THR A 74 -4.01 0.67 13.27
N ALA A 75 -4.02 -0.24 12.30
CA ALA A 75 -2.85 -1.03 11.89
C ALA A 75 -1.68 -0.12 11.47
N VAL A 76 -1.95 0.80 10.55
CA VAL A 76 -0.97 1.73 9.98
C VAL A 76 -0.36 2.61 11.08
N THR A 77 -1.21 3.17 11.94
CA THR A 77 -0.79 4.08 13.01
C THR A 77 0.01 3.35 14.09
N LYS A 78 -0.42 2.13 14.48
CA LYS A 78 0.30 1.29 15.44
C LYS A 78 1.68 0.92 14.90
N PHE A 79 1.77 0.51 13.63
CA PHE A 79 3.04 0.18 13.00
C PHE A 79 4.03 1.35 13.03
N PHE A 80 3.61 2.54 12.62
CA PHE A 80 4.50 3.70 12.63
C PHE A 80 4.85 4.21 14.02
N LYS A 81 3.90 4.16 14.97
CA LYS A 81 4.16 4.50 16.38
C LYS A 81 5.25 3.60 16.96
N ASN A 82 5.15 2.29 16.75
CA ASN A 82 6.11 1.31 17.27
C ASN A 82 7.53 1.50 16.70
N HIS A 83 7.66 2.05 15.49
CA HIS A 83 8.94 2.27 14.81
C HIS A 83 9.40 3.74 14.82
N GLY A 84 8.65 4.62 15.49
CA GLY A 84 8.93 6.04 15.58
C GLY A 84 9.01 6.74 14.23
N ILE A 85 8.14 6.38 13.29
CA ILE A 85 8.00 7.00 11.97
C ILE A 85 6.88 8.04 12.06
N ARG A 86 7.15 9.27 11.62
CA ARG A 86 6.25 10.44 11.75
C ARG A 86 6.22 11.31 10.50
N GLU A 87 6.86 10.87 9.43
CA GLU A 87 7.11 11.68 8.25
C GLU A 87 5.87 11.93 7.38
N PHE A 88 4.77 11.21 7.58
CA PHE A 88 3.55 11.33 6.76
C PHE A 88 2.62 12.44 7.24
N ASP A 89 2.16 13.28 6.29
CA ASP A 89 1.21 14.37 6.51
C ASP A 89 -0.23 13.90 6.66
N ILE A 90 -0.57 12.81 5.95
CA ILE A 90 -1.94 12.31 5.87
C ILE A 90 -1.94 10.80 5.65
N ILE A 91 -2.94 10.14 6.25
CA ILE A 91 -3.23 8.72 6.07
C ILE A 91 -4.66 8.59 5.57
N LEU A 92 -4.82 8.01 4.38
CA LEU A 92 -6.08 7.60 3.77
C LEU A 92 -6.14 6.07 3.76
N SER A 93 -6.76 5.50 4.80
CA SER A 93 -6.90 4.06 5.05
C SER A 93 -8.15 3.47 4.40
N SER A 94 -8.39 2.17 4.58
CA SER A 94 -9.65 1.52 4.22
C SER A 94 -10.87 2.13 4.92
N ASP A 95 -10.70 2.64 6.14
CA ASP A 95 -11.77 3.29 6.92
C ASP A 95 -12.26 4.60 6.26
N VAL A 96 -11.43 5.25 5.44
CA VAL A 96 -11.83 6.45 4.68
C VAL A 96 -12.56 6.06 3.39
N ASN A 97 -11.98 5.13 2.64
CA ASN A 97 -12.60 4.55 1.45
C ASN A 97 -11.91 3.23 1.10
N ARG A 98 -12.69 2.25 0.66
CA ARG A 98 -12.17 0.94 0.25
C ARG A 98 -11.33 1.02 -1.03
N ARG A 99 -11.68 1.94 -1.95
CA ARG A 99 -11.05 2.09 -3.27
C ARG A 99 -9.92 3.13 -3.24
N LYS A 100 -8.73 2.76 -3.73
CA LYS A 100 -7.52 3.63 -3.69
C LYS A 100 -7.65 4.82 -4.64
N GLU A 101 -8.25 4.65 -5.81
CA GLU A 101 -8.51 5.72 -6.78
C GLU A 101 -9.37 6.84 -6.21
N ASN A 102 -10.35 6.50 -5.35
CA ASN A 102 -11.17 7.50 -4.68
C ASN A 102 -10.35 8.26 -3.65
N LYS A 103 -9.50 7.58 -2.89
CA LYS A 103 -8.57 8.23 -1.94
C LYS A 103 -7.57 9.15 -2.64
N ILE A 104 -7.07 8.75 -3.82
CA ILE A 104 -6.21 9.61 -4.63
C ILE A 104 -6.97 10.87 -5.05
N LYS A 105 -8.19 10.76 -5.57
CA LYS A 105 -9.02 11.92 -5.94
C LYS A 105 -9.28 12.85 -4.73
N MET A 106 -9.66 12.28 -3.59
CA MET A 106 -9.82 13.03 -2.34
C MET A 106 -8.53 13.75 -1.91
N LEU A 107 -7.36 13.16 -2.12
CA LEU A 107 -6.07 13.78 -1.85
C LEU A 107 -5.85 15.01 -2.75
N LEU A 108 -6.08 14.84 -4.07
CA LEU A 108 -5.93 15.91 -5.05
C LEU A 108 -6.84 17.10 -4.69
N ASP A 109 -8.10 16.83 -4.39
CA ASP A 109 -9.08 17.85 -4.02
C ASP A 109 -8.71 18.54 -2.70
N LYS A 110 -8.29 17.77 -1.67
CA LYS A 110 -7.92 18.31 -0.35
C LYS A 110 -6.75 19.29 -0.42
N PHE A 111 -5.79 19.03 -1.30
CA PHE A 111 -4.59 19.86 -1.43
C PHE A 111 -4.66 20.84 -2.61
N SER A 112 -5.73 20.81 -3.40
CA SER A 112 -5.89 21.61 -4.61
C SER A 112 -4.70 21.47 -5.57
N ILE A 113 -4.21 20.24 -5.78
CA ILE A 113 -3.05 19.93 -6.62
C ILE A 113 -3.45 19.13 -7.87
N GLY A 114 -2.68 19.32 -8.94
CA GLY A 114 -2.85 18.60 -10.19
C GLY A 114 -2.31 17.18 -10.15
N LYS A 115 -2.85 16.32 -11.03
CA LYS A 115 -2.43 14.91 -11.18
C LYS A 115 -0.94 14.73 -11.47
N ASN A 116 -0.34 15.68 -12.20
CA ASN A 116 1.08 15.62 -12.61
C ASN A 116 2.05 15.93 -11.46
N GLU A 117 1.55 16.53 -10.38
CA GLU A 117 2.31 16.88 -9.17
C GLU A 117 2.37 15.74 -8.15
N VAL A 118 1.68 14.64 -8.42
CA VAL A 118 1.62 13.47 -7.55
C VAL A 118 2.27 12.27 -8.24
N ILE A 119 3.10 11.56 -7.48
CA ILE A 119 3.62 10.25 -7.85
C ILE A 119 3.29 9.25 -6.74
N PHE A 120 2.66 8.14 -7.12
CA PHE A 120 2.37 7.05 -6.21
C PHE A 120 3.54 6.06 -6.19
N VAL A 121 3.83 5.46 -5.04
CA VAL A 121 4.80 4.35 -4.93
C VAL A 121 4.07 3.16 -4.33
N GLY A 122 4.00 2.05 -5.06
CA GLY A 122 3.26 0.85 -4.66
C GLY A 122 3.81 -0.41 -5.31
N ASP A 123 3.37 -1.58 -4.85
CA ASP A 123 3.93 -2.88 -5.24
C ASP A 123 2.89 -3.83 -5.86
N THR A 124 1.61 -3.46 -5.82
CA THR A 124 0.52 -4.33 -6.27
C THR A 124 -0.06 -3.90 -7.61
N VAL A 125 -0.66 -4.85 -8.34
CA VAL A 125 -1.46 -4.55 -9.54
C VAL A 125 -2.59 -3.59 -9.20
N GLY A 126 -3.22 -3.74 -8.03
CA GLY A 126 -4.25 -2.82 -7.56
C GLY A 126 -3.78 -1.37 -7.41
N ASP A 127 -2.51 -1.13 -7.06
CA ASP A 127 -1.94 0.23 -7.05
C ASP A 127 -1.85 0.82 -8.46
N ILE A 128 -1.40 0.01 -9.43
CA ILE A 128 -1.28 0.43 -10.84
C ILE A 128 -2.66 0.77 -11.40
N GLU A 129 -3.65 -0.09 -11.18
CA GLU A 129 -5.03 0.14 -11.62
C GLU A 129 -5.64 1.38 -10.96
N ALA A 130 -5.45 1.55 -9.65
CA ALA A 130 -5.94 2.72 -8.93
C ALA A 130 -5.32 4.02 -9.47
N CYS A 131 -4.01 4.02 -9.76
CA CYS A 131 -3.32 5.17 -10.31
C CYS A 131 -3.78 5.48 -11.75
N LYS A 132 -3.97 4.45 -12.59
CA LYS A 132 -4.53 4.60 -13.93
C LYS A 132 -5.94 5.20 -13.88
N ASN A 133 -6.80 4.71 -13.00
CA ASN A 133 -8.17 5.19 -12.82
C ASN A 133 -8.24 6.60 -12.23
N ALA A 134 -7.24 7.01 -11.45
CA ALA A 134 -7.11 8.38 -10.95
C ALA A 134 -6.40 9.32 -11.96
N GLY A 135 -5.65 8.76 -12.91
CA GLY A 135 -4.85 9.48 -13.88
C GLY A 135 -3.56 10.06 -13.32
N ILE A 136 -2.93 9.40 -12.33
CA ILE A 136 -1.64 9.80 -11.76
C ILE A 136 -0.52 8.82 -12.14
N ARG A 137 0.73 9.26 -12.04
CA ARG A 137 1.91 8.40 -12.27
C ARG A 137 2.16 7.49 -11.08
N ILE A 138 2.71 6.31 -11.35
CA ILE A 138 3.11 5.34 -10.33
C ILE A 138 4.54 4.82 -10.58
N ILE A 139 5.30 4.65 -9.51
CA ILE A 139 6.51 3.83 -9.47
C ILE A 139 6.12 2.49 -8.85
N ALA A 140 6.10 1.44 -9.68
CA ALA A 140 5.85 0.08 -9.24
C ALA A 140 7.14 -0.54 -8.68
N VAL A 141 7.11 -1.01 -7.43
CA VAL A 141 8.25 -1.63 -6.75
C VAL A 141 7.99 -3.13 -6.67
N LYS A 142 8.91 -3.94 -7.20
CA LYS A 142 8.81 -5.40 -7.09
C LYS A 142 9.15 -5.82 -5.66
N GLN A 143 8.25 -6.55 -5.00
CA GLN A 143 8.54 -7.16 -3.71
C GLN A 143 9.68 -8.18 -3.86
N ALA A 144 10.76 -7.99 -3.08
CA ALA A 144 11.83 -8.96 -2.94
C ALA A 144 11.42 -10.06 -1.95
N ALA A 145 10.40 -10.85 -2.28
CA ALA A 145 10.16 -12.09 -1.55
C ALA A 145 11.29 -13.07 -1.90
N GLY A 146 12.37 -13.07 -1.08
CA GLY A 146 13.44 -14.07 -1.16
C GLY A 146 14.86 -13.57 -1.44
N TYR A 147 15.11 -12.25 -1.55
CA TYR A 147 16.51 -11.79 -1.52
C TYR A 147 16.97 -11.71 -0.07
N SER A 148 17.76 -12.71 0.35
CA SER A 148 18.83 -12.47 1.32
C SER A 148 19.55 -11.20 0.90
N GLN A 149 19.96 -10.38 1.86
CA GLN A 149 20.77 -9.19 1.59
C GLN A 149 22.09 -9.64 0.97
N ASP A 150 22.09 -9.81 -0.35
CA ASP A 150 23.28 -9.80 -1.16
C ASP A 150 23.32 -8.39 -1.73
N THR A 151 24.17 -7.57 -1.12
CA THR A 151 24.52 -6.26 -1.64
C THR A 151 25.24 -6.49 -2.96
N GLY A 152 24.47 -6.57 -4.04
CA GLY A 152 25.00 -6.41 -5.38
C GLY A 152 25.67 -5.05 -5.43
N GLU A 153 26.99 -5.06 -5.48
CA GLU A 153 27.77 -3.98 -6.07
C GLU A 153 27.10 -3.64 -7.41
N ASP A 154 27.04 -2.34 -7.75
CA ASP A 154 26.76 -1.77 -9.08
C ASP A 154 25.48 -0.94 -9.25
N GLY A 155 24.55 -0.87 -8.29
CA GLY A 155 23.60 0.26 -8.15
C GLY A 155 22.79 0.68 -9.41
N LYS A 156 22.58 -0.18 -10.40
CA LYS A 156 21.88 0.17 -11.65
C LYS A 156 20.43 -0.31 -11.65
N TRP A 157 19.50 0.64 -11.61
CA TRP A 157 18.08 0.43 -11.87
C TRP A 157 17.85 0.26 -13.38
N LYS A 158 17.25 -0.85 -13.81
CA LYS A 158 16.75 -1.00 -15.20
C LYS A 158 15.34 -0.43 -15.30
N SER A 159 15.15 0.52 -16.22
CA SER A 159 13.82 0.95 -16.67
C SER A 159 13.14 -0.19 -17.43
N LEU A 160 11.90 -0.51 -17.07
CA LEU A 160 11.03 -1.29 -17.96
C LEU A 160 10.53 -0.32 -19.03
N GLY A 161 10.96 -0.55 -20.27
CA GLY A 161 10.43 0.12 -21.46
C GLY A 161 9.06 -0.41 -21.84
#